data_AF-A0A3B9TAA0-F1
#
_entry.id   AF-A0A3B9TAA0-F1
#
_cell.length_a   1.000
_cell.length_b   1.000
_cell.length_c   1.000
_cell.angle_alpha   90.00
_cell.angle_beta   90.00
_cell.angle_gamma   90.00
#
_symmetry.space_group_name_H-M   'P 1'
#
loop_
_entity.id
_entity.type
_entity.pdbx_description
1 polymer ?
#
loop_
_entity_poly.entity_id
_entity_poly.type
_entity_poly.pdbx_seq_one_letter_code
_entity_poly.pdbx_strand_id
1 'polypeptide(L)'
;MNKINENISPKEVAPKKKKSFGSIYIKPILDGTFLSKESAAKELPFISFLLLLIILFISNTFFAQNTARKIYKYKQEVKELRLKSISVKSKLMDNTRRTVIIEKVKDLGLIETLIPPQKIFAEKK
;
A
#
# COMPACT_ATOMS: atom_id res chain seq x y z
N MET A 1 28.60 -62.26 -55.54
CA MET A 1 29.74 -61.42 -55.10
C MET A 1 29.34 -59.98 -55.40
N ASN A 2 29.43 -58.96 -54.56
CA ASN A 2 30.02 -58.62 -53.26
C ASN A 2 29.41 -57.21 -52.97
N LYS A 3 29.19 -56.67 -51.78
CA LYS A 3 29.33 -57.05 -50.37
C LYS A 3 28.39 -56.09 -49.64
N ILE A 4 27.68 -56.63 -48.65
CA ILE A 4 27.06 -55.86 -47.57
C ILE A 4 28.20 -55.11 -46.87
N ASN A 5 28.08 -53.80 -46.69
CA ASN A 5 28.95 -53.07 -45.77
C ASN A 5 28.10 -52.43 -44.68
N GLU A 6 28.03 -53.20 -43.60
CA GLU A 6 27.55 -52.84 -42.30
C GLU A 6 28.65 -52.05 -41.59
N ASN A 7 28.43 -50.75 -41.36
CA ASN A 7 29.15 -50.05 -40.30
C ASN A 7 28.28 -48.94 -39.70
N ILE A 8 27.79 -49.25 -38.51
CA ILE A 8 27.07 -48.37 -37.61
C ILE A 8 28.13 -47.62 -36.79
N SER A 9 28.13 -46.29 -36.86
CA SER A 9 28.67 -45.44 -35.81
C SER A 9 27.63 -44.36 -35.52
N PRO A 10 27.03 -44.33 -34.31
CA PRO A 10 26.09 -43.28 -33.92
C PRO A 10 26.86 -41.97 -33.77
N LYS A 11 26.71 -41.08 -34.77
CA LYS A 11 27.16 -39.70 -34.65
C LYS A 11 26.29 -39.03 -33.59
N GLU A 12 26.82 -38.79 -32.40
CA GLU A 12 26.18 -37.98 -31.36
C GLU A 12 25.80 -36.62 -31.94
N VAL A 13 24.52 -36.46 -32.29
CA VAL A 13 23.97 -35.18 -32.70
C VAL A 13 23.70 -34.41 -31.42
N ALA A 14 24.67 -33.56 -31.04
CA ALA A 14 24.54 -32.62 -29.93
C ALA A 14 23.16 -31.94 -29.94
N PRO A 15 22.46 -31.83 -28.79
CA PRO A 15 21.10 -31.32 -28.75
C PRO A 15 21.09 -29.87 -29.25
N LYS A 16 20.38 -29.63 -30.36
CA LYS A 16 20.12 -28.28 -30.88
C LYS A 16 19.34 -27.50 -29.82
N LYS A 17 20.04 -26.70 -29.01
CA LYS A 17 19.47 -25.83 -27.99
C LYS A 17 18.41 -24.93 -28.64
N LYS A 18 17.14 -25.10 -28.25
CA LYS A 18 16.04 -24.24 -28.69
C LYS A 18 16.40 -22.80 -28.30
N LYS A 19 16.69 -21.95 -29.30
CA LYS A 19 17.07 -20.56 -29.07
C LYS A 19 15.84 -19.82 -28.54
N SER A 20 15.77 -19.63 -27.23
CA SER A 20 14.75 -18.80 -26.58
C SER A 20 14.83 -17.36 -27.10
N PHE A 21 13.70 -16.67 -27.20
CA PHE A 21 13.63 -15.25 -27.58
C PHE A 21 14.67 -14.41 -26.83
N GLY A 22 14.85 -14.69 -25.53
CA GLY A 22 15.84 -13.99 -24.73
C GLY A 22 17.28 -14.18 -25.22
N SER A 23 17.60 -15.37 -25.72
CA SER A 23 18.95 -15.65 -26.23
C SER A 23 19.26 -14.99 -27.57
N ILE A 24 18.24 -14.60 -28.33
CA ILE A 24 18.41 -14.02 -29.68
C ILE A 24 18.46 -12.49 -29.58
N TYR A 25 17.59 -11.89 -28.77
CA TYR A 25 17.47 -10.43 -28.69
C TYR A 25 18.33 -9.83 -27.58
N ILE A 26 18.46 -10.50 -26.42
CA ILE A 26 19.15 -9.91 -25.25
C ILE A 26 20.65 -10.19 -25.30
N LYS A 27 21.09 -11.36 -25.79
CA LYS A 27 22.53 -11.71 -25.90
C LYS A 27 23.36 -10.72 -26.71
N PRO A 28 23.01 -10.34 -27.95
CA PRO A 28 23.83 -9.41 -28.73
C PRO A 28 23.88 -7.99 -28.16
N ILE A 29 22.94 -7.63 -27.28
CA ILE A 29 22.93 -6.37 -26.54
C ILE A 29 23.89 -6.46 -25.35
N LEU A 30 23.90 -7.60 -24.63
CA LEU A 30 24.79 -7.85 -23.49
C LEU A 30 26.25 -8.10 -23.90
N ASP A 31 26.45 -8.82 -25.01
CA ASP A 31 27.76 -9.20 -25.56
C ASP A 31 28.43 -8.02 -26.31
N GLY A 32 27.84 -6.82 -26.28
CA GLY A 32 28.43 -5.60 -26.84
C GLY A 32 28.48 -5.52 -28.37
N THR A 33 28.06 -6.59 -29.07
CA THR A 33 28.05 -6.63 -30.55
C THR A 33 27.14 -5.57 -31.15
N PHE A 34 26.07 -5.18 -30.44
CA PHE A 34 25.22 -4.06 -30.84
C PHE A 34 25.95 -2.71 -30.72
N LEU A 35 26.77 -2.51 -29.68
CA LEU A 35 27.50 -1.26 -29.43
C LEU A 35 28.71 -1.06 -30.36
N SER A 36 29.31 -2.14 -30.88
CA SER A 36 30.43 -2.06 -31.84
C SER A 36 30.04 -1.56 -33.24
N LYS A 37 28.74 -1.42 -33.54
CA LYS A 37 28.32 -0.76 -34.79
C LYS A 37 28.47 0.76 -34.63
N GLU A 38 29.16 1.40 -35.58
CA GLU A 38 29.37 2.87 -35.59
C GLU A 38 28.07 3.67 -35.45
N SER A 39 26.95 3.15 -35.96
CA SER A 39 25.62 3.78 -35.81
C SER A 39 25.04 3.68 -34.39
N ALA A 40 25.39 2.64 -33.63
CA ALA A 40 24.86 2.46 -32.26
C ALA A 40 25.50 3.44 -31.28
N ALA A 41 26.79 3.78 -31.47
CA ALA A 41 27.49 4.75 -30.64
C ALA A 41 26.82 6.15 -30.67
N LYS A 42 26.21 6.52 -31.80
CA LYS A 42 25.49 7.79 -31.95
C LYS A 42 24.16 7.85 -31.19
N GLU A 43 23.48 6.71 -31.05
CA GLU A 43 22.16 6.59 -30.40
C GLU A 43 22.25 6.18 -28.92
N LEU A 44 23.44 5.80 -28.42
CA LEU A 44 23.69 5.52 -27.00
C LEU A 44 23.18 6.59 -26.02
N PRO A 45 23.40 7.91 -26.21
CA PRO A 45 22.87 8.91 -25.29
C PRO A 45 21.35 8.93 -25.22
N PHE A 46 20.66 8.62 -26.32
CA PHE A 46 19.19 8.53 -26.36
C PHE A 46 18.66 7.34 -25.56
N ILE A 47 19.31 6.18 -25.66
CA ILE A 47 18.96 4.98 -24.89
C ILE A 47 19.22 5.19 -23.39
N SER A 48 20.32 5.85 -23.04
CA SER A 48 20.63 6.25 -21.67
C SER A 48 19.56 7.19 -21.10
N PHE A 49 19.11 8.16 -21.89
CA PHE A 49 18.00 9.04 -21.52
C PHE A 49 16.71 8.26 -21.24
N LEU A 50 16.37 7.28 -22.08
CA LEU A 50 15.19 6.44 -21.87
C LEU A 50 15.33 5.58 -20.60
N LEU A 51 16.51 5.03 -20.35
CA LEU A 51 16.81 4.27 -19.12
C LEU A 51 16.62 5.16 -17.88
N LEU A 52 17.12 6.39 -17.92
CA LEU A 52 16.93 7.39 -16.86
C LEU A 52 15.43 7.65 -16.64
N LEU A 53 14.66 7.82 -17.71
CA LEU A 53 13.21 8.04 -17.63
C LEU A 53 12.49 6.85 -16.99
N ILE A 54 12.89 5.62 -17.33
CA ILE A 54 12.35 4.39 -16.72
C ILE A 54 12.65 4.36 -15.22
N ILE A 55 13.88 4.68 -14.82
CA ILE A 55 14.26 4.72 -13.40
C ILE A 55 13.45 5.78 -12.64
N LEU A 56 13.29 6.97 -13.22
CA LEU A 56 12.45 8.02 -12.64
C LEU A 56 10.98 7.59 -12.53
N PHE A 57 10.46 6.92 -13.55
CA PHE A 57 9.08 6.44 -13.56
C PHE A 57 8.83 5.38 -12.47
N ILE A 58 9.72 4.40 -12.35
CA ILE A 58 9.66 3.37 -11.31
C ILE A 58 9.73 4.04 -9.94
N SER A 59 10.70 4.94 -9.74
CA SER A 59 10.86 5.66 -8.48
C SER A 59 9.60 6.43 -8.09
N ASN A 60 9.05 7.22 -9.02
CA ASN A 60 7.81 7.97 -8.80
C ASN A 60 6.64 7.05 -8.42
N THR A 61 6.51 5.91 -9.10
CA THR A 61 5.46 4.93 -8.81
C THR A 61 5.59 4.38 -7.38
N PHE A 62 6.80 4.03 -6.94
CA PHE A 62 7.04 3.58 -5.56
C PHE A 62 6.73 4.69 -4.54
N PHE A 63 7.09 5.94 -4.82
CA PHE A 63 6.72 7.08 -3.97
C PHE A 63 5.20 7.26 -3.85
N ALA A 64 4.47 7.15 -4.96
CA ALA A 64 3.02 7.23 -4.96
C ALA A 64 2.37 6.10 -4.14
N GLN A 65 2.84 4.86 -4.30
CA GLN A 65 2.35 3.72 -3.52
C GLN A 65 2.57 3.90 -2.02
N ASN A 66 3.78 4.33 -1.62
CA ASN A 66 4.10 4.59 -0.22
C ASN A 66 3.23 5.72 0.36
N THR A 67 3.00 6.77 -0.41
CA THR A 67 2.17 7.91 -0.02
C THR A 67 0.71 7.48 0.15
N ALA A 68 0.16 6.71 -0.79
CA ALA A 68 -1.18 6.16 -0.70
C ALA A 68 -1.37 5.28 0.55
N ARG A 69 -0.39 4.43 0.88
CA ARG A 69 -0.42 3.62 2.09
C ARG A 69 -0.42 4.47 3.37
N LYS A 70 0.37 5.55 3.41
CA LYS A 70 0.38 6.50 4.55
C LYS A 70 -0.98 7.20 4.69
N ILE A 71 -1.55 7.68 3.60
CA ILE A 71 -2.88 8.31 3.59
C ILE A 71 -3.93 7.36 4.17
N TYR A 72 -3.91 6.09 3.77
CA TYR A 72 -4.82 5.09 4.31
C TYR A 72 -4.66 4.91 5.82
N LYS A 73 -3.41 4.82 6.31
CA LYS A 73 -3.12 4.71 7.75
C LYS A 73 -3.66 5.90 8.53
N TYR A 74 -3.36 7.12 8.07
CA TYR A 74 -3.85 8.35 8.74
C TYR A 74 -5.37 8.46 8.72
N LYS A 75 -6.02 8.04 7.62
CA LYS A 75 -7.49 8.01 7.53
C LYS A 75 -8.10 7.05 8.57
N GLN A 76 -7.48 5.89 8.78
CA GLN A 76 -7.92 4.96 9.82
C GLN A 76 -7.72 5.52 11.22
N GLU A 77 -6.58 6.16 11.48
CA GLU A 77 -6.29 6.78 12.78
C GLU A 77 -7.30 7.89 13.13
N VAL A 78 -7.62 8.78 12.17
CA VAL A 78 -8.66 9.80 12.36
C VAL A 78 -10.03 9.16 12.64
N LYS A 79 -10.37 8.08 11.95
CA LYS A 79 -11.62 7.36 12.18
C LYS A 79 -11.65 6.75 13.59
N GLU A 80 -10.57 6.12 14.02
CA GLU A 80 -10.45 5.54 15.36
C GLU A 80 -10.55 6.62 16.44
N LEU A 81 -9.84 7.74 16.28
CA LEU A 81 -9.92 8.88 17.21
C LEU A 81 -11.34 9.42 17.32
N ARG A 82 -12.05 9.54 16.20
CA ARG A 82 -13.46 9.97 16.20
C ARG A 82 -14.34 9.00 16.96
N LEU A 83 -14.19 7.70 16.73
CA LEU A 83 -14.93 6.66 17.45
C LEU A 83 -14.62 6.69 18.95
N LYS A 84 -13.34 6.79 19.32
CA LYS A 84 -12.91 6.93 20.73
C LYS A 84 -13.55 8.14 21.40
N SER A 85 -13.62 9.28 20.71
CA SER A 85 -14.25 10.50 21.25
C SER A 85 -15.75 10.29 21.54
N ILE A 86 -16.45 9.58 20.66
CA ILE A 86 -17.87 9.26 20.81
C ILE A 86 -18.07 8.29 21.98
N SER A 87 -17.26 7.23 22.05
CA SER A 87 -17.32 6.26 23.15
C SER A 87 -17.02 6.91 24.51
N VAL A 88 -16.04 7.81 24.60
CA VAL A 88 -15.72 8.54 25.84
C VAL A 88 -16.88 9.45 26.24
N LYS A 89 -17.45 10.21 25.29
CA LYS A 89 -18.64 11.04 25.55
C LYS A 89 -19.83 10.19 26.01
N SER A 90 -20.07 9.04 25.36
CA SER A 90 -21.12 8.10 25.76
C SER A 90 -20.91 7.62 27.19
N LYS A 91 -19.68 7.21 27.54
CA LYS A 91 -19.35 6.75 28.89
C LYS A 91 -19.51 7.86 29.93
N LEU A 92 -19.24 9.12 29.57
CA LEU A 92 -19.53 10.25 30.45
C LEU A 92 -21.05 10.42 30.62
N MET A 93 -21.81 10.40 29.52
CA MET A 93 -23.27 10.44 29.58
C MET A 93 -23.83 9.32 30.45
N ASP A 94 -23.33 8.09 30.33
CA ASP A 94 -23.70 6.95 31.18
C ASP A 94 -23.50 7.24 32.66
N ASN A 95 -22.35 7.82 33.03
CA ASN A 95 -22.05 8.14 34.42
C ASN A 95 -22.81 9.35 34.96
N THR A 96 -23.20 10.28 34.08
CA THR A 96 -23.96 11.50 34.42
C THR A 96 -25.46 11.34 34.16
N ARG A 97 -25.93 10.13 33.76
CA ARG A 97 -27.36 9.86 33.58
C ARG A 97 -28.07 10.11 34.91
N ARG A 98 -29.19 10.83 34.82
CA ARG A 98 -30.04 11.18 35.97
C ARG A 98 -30.38 9.96 36.82
N THR A 99 -30.76 8.85 36.20
CA THR A 99 -31.06 7.57 36.88
C THR A 99 -29.88 7.04 37.69
N VAL A 100 -28.67 7.05 37.11
CA VAL A 100 -27.44 6.58 37.77
C VAL A 100 -27.04 7.50 38.91
N ILE A 101 -27.23 8.82 38.76
CA ILE A 101 -26.98 9.78 39.84
C ILE A 101 -27.95 9.52 41.00
N ILE A 102 -29.25 9.37 40.73
CA ILE A 102 -30.28 9.09 41.76
C ILE A 102 -29.93 7.85 42.57
N GLU A 103 -29.51 6.76 41.91
CA GLU A 103 -29.06 5.55 42.61
C GLU A 103 -27.85 5.82 43.51
N LYS A 104 -26.84 6.57 43.02
CA LYS A 104 -25.64 6.90 43.80
C LYS A 104 -25.90 7.83 44.98
N VAL A 105 -26.84 8.76 44.87
CA VAL A 105 -27.18 9.69 45.96
C VAL A 105 -28.24 9.17 46.91
N LYS A 106 -28.82 8.00 46.63
CA LYS A 106 -29.81 7.34 47.50
C LYS A 106 -29.24 7.01 48.87
N ASP A 107 -27.98 6.56 48.92
CA ASP A 107 -27.28 6.25 50.17
C ASP A 107 -26.97 7.51 51.00
N LEU A 108 -27.02 8.69 50.38
CA LEU A 108 -26.85 9.99 51.04
C LEU A 108 -28.19 10.59 51.52
N GLY A 109 -29.31 9.88 51.33
CA GLY A 109 -30.65 10.34 51.75
C GLY A 109 -31.23 11.47 50.92
N LEU A 110 -30.63 11.77 49.75
CA LEU A 110 -31.07 12.84 48.86
C LEU A 110 -32.20 12.36 47.93
N ILE A 111 -33.25 13.17 47.79
CA ILE A 111 -34.46 12.88 47.00
C ILE A 111 -34.54 13.81 45.78
N GLU A 112 -34.92 13.26 44.63
CA GLU A 112 -35.11 14.06 43.42
C GLU A 112 -36.31 15.01 43.58
N THR A 113 -36.10 16.28 43.26
CA THR A 113 -37.19 17.25 43.13
C THR A 113 -37.90 17.02 41.80
N LEU A 114 -39.15 16.56 41.86
CA LEU A 114 -40.03 16.36 40.69
C LEU A 114 -40.74 17.65 40.24
N ILE A 115 -40.62 18.71 41.03
CA ILE A 115 -41.32 19.98 40.87
C ILE A 115 -40.35 20.98 40.22
N PRO A 116 -40.68 21.62 39.10
CA PRO A 116 -39.80 22.62 38.50
C PRO A 116 -39.60 23.81 39.45
N PRO A 117 -38.39 24.40 39.51
CA PRO A 117 -38.11 25.54 40.39
C PRO A 117 -38.93 26.77 39.96
N GLN A 118 -39.57 27.43 40.92
CA GLN A 118 -40.34 28.65 40.66
C GLN A 118 -39.41 29.87 40.57
N LYS A 119 -39.62 30.72 39.55
CA LYS A 119 -38.95 32.03 39.46
C LYS A 119 -39.50 32.93 40.56
N ILE A 120 -38.63 33.35 41.48
CA ILE A 120 -38.97 34.33 42.51
C ILE A 120 -38.74 35.71 41.89
N PHE A 121 -39.80 36.51 41.75
CA PHE A 121 -39.67 37.93 41.41
C PHE A 121 -39.58 38.72 42.72
N ALA A 122 -38.41 39.25 43.02
CA ALA A 122 -38.23 40.14 44.15
C ALA A 122 -38.69 41.55 43.73
N GLU A 123 -39.81 42.03 44.28
CA GLU A 123 -40.12 43.45 44.22
C GLU A 123 -39.10 44.20 45.08
N LYS A 124 -38.27 44.99 44.41
CA LYS A 124 -37.26 45.84 45.04
C LYS A 124 -38.00 47.00 45.72
N LYS A 125 -37.92 47.02 47.05
CA LYS A 125 -38.50 48.05 47.92
C LYS A 125 -37.73 49.36 47.81
#